data_AF-A0A8S3G7P4-F1
#
_entry.id   AF-A0A8S3G7P4-F1
#
_cell.length_a   1.000
_cell.length_b   1.000
_cell.length_c   1.000
_cell.angle_alpha   90.00
_cell.angle_beta   90.00
_cell.angle_gamma   90.00
#
_symmetry.space_group_name_H-M   'P 1'
#
loop_
_entity.id
_entity.type
_entity.pdbx_description
1 polymer ?
#
loop_
_entity_poly.entity_id
_entity_poly.type
_entity_poly.pdbx_seq_one_letter_code
_entity_poly.pdbx_strand_id
1 'polypeptide(L)'
;DGTQNSAMQRGYLREEISSSSSLIVDINYYLHQQVLPVISRLLEPFDGTDQAYLAQCLGLDSSKYKARQQKNYLKDNENNIENNDDDDFNDELLLGEGSEAFKQCDPFVFPCVQCDTLNFWNAPFIFNEDKTCISPLLRCKNVNCSSQPIDHVVYLRNRLTLM
;
A
#
# COMPACT_ATOMS: atom_id res chain seq x y z
N ASP A 1 27.85 9.13 0.34
CA ASP A 1 28.03 10.18 -0.68
C ASP A 1 27.02 11.32 -0.55
N GLY A 2 25.88 11.14 0.15
CA GLY A 2 24.90 12.21 0.38
C GLY A 2 23.99 12.48 -0.81
N THR A 3 24.06 11.65 -1.85
CA THR A 3 23.21 11.76 -3.04
C THR A 3 21.91 10.98 -2.85
N GLN A 4 20.85 11.38 -3.55
CA GLN A 4 19.57 10.66 -3.62
C GLN A 4 19.56 9.60 -4.75
N ASN A 5 20.74 9.23 -5.27
CA ASN A 5 20.84 8.27 -6.36
C ASN A 5 20.42 6.86 -5.92
N SER A 6 19.99 6.06 -6.89
CA SER A 6 19.64 4.65 -6.66
C SER A 6 20.83 3.89 -6.04
N ALA A 7 20.55 2.86 -5.24
CA ALA A 7 21.59 2.11 -4.55
C ALA A 7 22.67 1.53 -5.50
N MET A 8 22.27 1.14 -6.73
CA MET A 8 23.21 0.63 -7.74
C MET A 8 24.20 1.68 -8.23
N GLN A 9 23.83 2.96 -8.19
CA GLN A 9 24.68 4.08 -8.60
C GLN A 9 25.55 4.62 -7.44
N ARG A 10 25.34 4.11 -6.22
CA ARG A 10 26.11 4.47 -5.02
C ARG A 10 27.06 3.36 -4.58
N GLY A 11 27.44 2.48 -5.52
CA GLY A 11 28.44 1.44 -5.32
C GLY A 11 29.85 2.02 -5.45
N TYR A 12 30.65 1.91 -4.40
CA TYR A 12 32.03 2.37 -4.34
C TYR A 12 32.97 1.22 -3.96
N LEU A 13 34.23 1.31 -4.39
CA LEU A 13 35.27 0.39 -3.98
C LEU A 13 35.72 0.69 -2.53
N ARG A 14 36.27 -0.32 -1.86
CA ARG A 14 36.70 -0.19 -0.45
C ARG A 14 37.82 0.83 -0.29
N GLU A 15 38.70 0.90 -1.28
CA GLU A 15 39.83 1.82 -1.34
C GLU A 15 39.34 3.29 -1.43
N GLU A 16 38.26 3.53 -2.19
CA GLU A 16 37.66 4.86 -2.35
C GLU A 16 37.01 5.35 -1.04
N ILE A 17 36.35 4.45 -0.32
CA ILE A 17 35.77 4.74 1.01
C ILE A 17 36.88 5.04 2.03
N SER A 18 37.97 4.28 1.99
CA SER A 18 39.10 4.49 2.93
C SER A 18 39.85 5.79 2.65
N SER A 19 39.85 6.25 1.40
CA SER A 19 40.57 7.44 0.96
C SER A 19 39.76 8.73 1.10
N SER A 20 38.43 8.65 1.22
CA SER A 20 37.56 9.83 1.25
C SER A 20 36.71 9.89 2.53
N SER A 21 36.88 10.95 3.32
CA SER A 21 36.10 11.16 4.55
C SER A 21 34.63 11.52 4.30
N SER A 22 34.26 11.80 3.05
CA SER A 22 32.88 12.13 2.63
C SER A 22 32.02 10.90 2.36
N LEU A 23 32.62 9.72 2.19
CA LEU A 23 31.88 8.48 1.96
C LEU A 23 31.64 7.77 3.29
N ILE A 24 30.38 7.79 3.72
CA ILE A 24 29.90 7.09 4.91
C ILE A 24 29.13 5.85 4.47
N VAL A 25 29.30 4.76 5.21
CA VAL A 25 28.59 3.49 4.99
C VAL A 25 27.08 3.69 5.16
N ASP A 26 26.32 3.26 4.16
CA ASP A 26 24.85 3.30 4.20
C ASP A 26 24.29 2.11 5.00
N ILE A 27 24.20 2.27 6.32
CA ILE A 27 23.69 1.23 7.23
C ILE A 27 22.27 0.80 6.83
N ASN A 28 21.43 1.75 6.39
CA ASN A 28 20.05 1.46 6.01
C ASN A 28 20.01 0.51 4.82
N TYR A 29 20.87 0.70 3.81
CA TYR A 29 20.99 -0.23 2.69
C TYR A 29 21.31 -1.65 3.16
N TYR A 30 22.31 -1.84 4.01
CA TYR A 30 22.69 -3.18 4.51
C TYR A 30 21.56 -3.84 5.30
N LEU A 31 20.89 -3.09 6.16
CA LEU A 31 19.77 -3.62 6.95
C LEU A 31 18.59 -4.03 6.06
N HIS A 32 18.17 -3.18 5.12
CA HIS A 32 17.00 -3.46 4.27
C HIS A 32 17.28 -4.52 3.19
N GLN A 33 18.47 -4.50 2.56
CA GLN A 33 18.74 -5.27 1.33
C GLN A 33 19.60 -6.51 1.55
N GLN A 34 20.32 -6.61 2.67
CA GLN A 34 21.19 -7.76 2.95
C GLN A 34 20.77 -8.52 4.20
N VAL A 35 20.64 -7.85 5.35
CA VAL A 35 20.36 -8.51 6.63
C VAL A 35 18.91 -8.98 6.71
N LEU A 36 17.94 -8.08 6.53
CA LEU A 36 16.52 -8.40 6.68
C LEU A 36 16.04 -9.50 5.71
N PRO A 37 16.39 -9.52 4.40
CA PRO A 37 15.92 -10.57 3.49
C PRO A 37 16.46 -11.97 3.82
N VAL A 38 17.64 -12.05 4.44
CA VAL A 38 18.23 -13.33 4.87
C VAL A 38 17.51 -13.85 6.12
N ILE A 39 17.36 -13.00 7.14
CA ILE A 39 16.67 -13.37 8.39
C ILE A 39 15.21 -13.71 8.12
N SER A 40 14.53 -12.93 7.27
CA SER A 40 13.13 -13.16 6.92
C SER A 40 12.91 -14.54 6.30
N ARG A 41 13.81 -15.03 5.44
CA ARG A 41 13.69 -16.36 4.82
C ARG A 41 14.01 -17.50 5.79
N LEU A 42 14.94 -17.27 6.72
CA LEU A 42 15.26 -18.26 7.75
C LEU A 42 14.12 -18.42 8.75
N LEU A 43 13.39 -17.34 9.02
CA LEU A 43 12.30 -17.31 9.98
C LEU A 43 10.91 -17.51 9.37
N GLU A 44 10.80 -17.47 8.03
CA GLU A 44 9.56 -17.71 7.28
C GLU A 44 8.74 -18.94 7.74
N PRO A 45 9.32 -20.12 8.09
CA PRO A 45 8.52 -21.25 8.53
C PRO A 45 8.00 -21.14 9.97
N PHE A 46 8.34 -20.09 10.71
CA PHE A 46 7.93 -19.90 12.09
C PHE A 46 6.73 -18.95 12.18
N ASP A 47 5.64 -19.46 12.75
CA ASP A 47 4.42 -18.69 13.00
C ASP A 47 4.67 -17.46 13.88
N GLY A 48 4.00 -16.37 13.55
CA GLY A 48 4.11 -15.10 14.29
C GLY A 48 5.36 -14.28 13.96
N THR A 49 6.20 -14.72 13.02
CA THR A 49 7.28 -13.89 12.47
C THR A 49 6.86 -13.29 11.14
N ASP A 50 6.80 -11.96 11.08
CA ASP A 50 6.56 -11.19 9.86
C ASP A 50 7.79 -10.33 9.55
N GLN A 51 8.10 -10.17 8.27
CA GLN A 51 9.09 -9.21 7.79
C GLN A 51 8.90 -7.80 8.38
N ALA A 52 7.67 -7.32 8.60
CA ALA A 52 7.44 -6.03 9.24
C ALA A 52 7.86 -6.02 10.72
N TYR A 53 7.61 -7.11 11.45
CA TYR A 53 8.07 -7.30 12.82
C TYR A 53 9.61 -7.38 12.90
N LEU A 54 10.23 -8.14 11.99
CA LEU A 54 11.69 -8.25 11.91
C LEU A 54 12.34 -6.91 11.54
N ALA A 55 11.72 -6.13 10.65
CA ALA A 55 12.16 -4.78 10.33
C ALA A 55 12.11 -3.86 11.56
N GLN A 56 11.04 -3.94 12.36
CA GLN A 56 10.93 -3.20 13.61
C GLN A 56 12.05 -3.58 14.60
N CYS A 57 12.36 -4.87 14.74
CA CYS A 57 13.46 -5.35 15.58
C CYS A 57 14.84 -4.82 15.13
N LEU A 58 15.03 -4.58 13.83
CA LEU A 58 16.23 -3.99 13.26
C LEU A 58 16.25 -2.45 13.32
N GLY A 59 15.23 -1.82 13.91
CA GLY A 59 15.10 -0.36 13.97
C GLY A 59 14.69 0.29 12.64
N LEU A 60 14.12 -0.49 11.72
CA LEU A 60 13.63 -0.01 10.43
C LEU A 60 12.14 0.36 10.51
N ASP A 61 11.67 1.15 9.55
CA ASP A 61 10.25 1.51 9.42
C ASP A 61 9.43 0.31 8.92
N SER A 62 8.67 -0.30 9.83
CA SER A 62 7.85 -1.49 9.57
C SER A 62 6.70 -1.24 8.58
N SER A 63 6.29 0.02 8.40
CA SER A 63 5.15 0.41 7.55
C SER A 63 5.37 0.00 6.08
N LYS A 64 6.62 0.05 5.62
CA LYS A 64 7.01 -0.29 4.24
C LYS A 64 6.91 -1.77 3.91
N TYR A 65 6.92 -2.64 4.93
CA TYR A 65 6.97 -4.08 4.76
C TYR A 65 5.59 -4.73 4.80
N LYS A 66 4.64 -4.16 5.56
CA LYS A 66 3.24 -4.62 5.62
C LYS A 66 2.57 -4.62 4.24
N ALA A 67 2.84 -3.58 3.44
CA ALA A 67 2.34 -3.42 2.07
C ALA A 67 2.79 -4.55 1.11
N ARG A 68 3.97 -5.12 1.35
CA ARG A 68 4.56 -6.13 0.46
C ARG A 68 4.12 -7.54 0.84
N GLN A 69 3.89 -7.79 2.12
CA GLN A 69 3.52 -9.11 2.64
C GLN A 69 2.13 -9.56 2.18
N GLN A 70 1.09 -8.71 2.31
CA GLN A 70 -0.28 -9.08 1.90
C GLN A 70 -0.39 -9.31 0.38
N LYS A 71 0.38 -8.58 -0.45
CA LYS A 71 0.46 -8.85 -1.90
C LYS A 71 1.00 -10.23 -2.24
N ASN A 72 1.92 -10.77 -1.42
CA ASN A 72 2.41 -12.13 -1.61
C ASN A 72 1.37 -13.16 -1.16
N TYR A 73 0.72 -12.96 0.00
CA TYR A 73 -0.37 -13.83 0.45
C TYR A 73 -1.52 -13.95 -0.58
N LEU A 74 -1.92 -12.85 -1.22
CA LEU A 74 -2.94 -12.88 -2.28
C LEU A 74 -2.48 -13.71 -3.49
N LYS A 75 -1.22 -13.56 -3.92
CA LYS A 75 -0.65 -14.33 -5.04
C LYS A 75 -0.50 -15.81 -4.72
N ASP A 76 -0.12 -16.16 -3.50
CA ASP A 76 0.06 -17.55 -3.08
C ASP A 76 -1.30 -18.27 -2.97
N ASN A 77 -2.37 -17.53 -2.63
CA ASN A 77 -3.74 -18.04 -2.71
C ASN A 77 -4.19 -18.23 -4.17
N GLU A 78 -3.93 -17.28 -5.08
CA GLU A 78 -4.27 -17.43 -6.51
C GLU A 78 -3.61 -18.66 -7.15
N ASN A 79 -2.36 -18.96 -6.79
CA ASN A 79 -1.63 -20.13 -7.32
C ASN A 79 -2.08 -21.48 -6.73
N ASN A 80 -2.83 -21.48 -5.62
CA ASN A 80 -3.36 -22.69 -4.99
C ASN A 80 -4.80 -23.03 -5.45
N ILE A 81 -5.43 -22.19 -6.28
CA ILE A 81 -6.80 -22.41 -6.77
C ILE A 81 -6.86 -23.42 -7.94
N GLU A 82 -5.74 -23.78 -8.57
CA GLU A 82 -5.75 -24.70 -9.72
C GLU A 82 -5.92 -26.20 -9.38
N ASN A 83 -6.14 -26.61 -8.11
CA ASN A 83 -6.17 -28.05 -7.76
C ASN A 83 -7.31 -28.52 -6.83
N ASN A 84 -8.34 -27.72 -6.53
CA ASN A 84 -9.50 -28.22 -5.78
C ASN A 84 -10.81 -27.89 -6.51
N ASP A 85 -11.34 -28.88 -7.22
CA ASP A 85 -12.67 -28.89 -7.86
C ASP A 85 -13.82 -29.02 -6.82
N ASP A 86 -13.74 -28.29 -5.70
CA ASP A 86 -14.81 -28.24 -4.70
C ASP A 86 -15.36 -26.80 -4.64
N ASP A 87 -16.51 -26.62 -5.30
CA ASP A 87 -17.39 -25.44 -5.33
C ASP A 87 -17.92 -25.07 -3.93
N ASP A 88 -17.03 -24.70 -3.00
CA ASP A 88 -17.39 -24.02 -1.75
C ASP A 88 -16.90 -22.57 -1.82
N PHE A 89 -17.63 -21.79 -2.62
CA PHE A 89 -17.54 -20.34 -2.64
C PHE A 89 -17.88 -19.82 -1.23
N ASN A 90 -16.84 -19.63 -0.41
CA ASN A 90 -16.94 -18.96 0.89
C ASN A 90 -17.34 -17.49 0.70
N ASP A 91 -18.65 -17.26 0.61
CA ASP A 91 -19.32 -15.95 0.61
C ASP A 91 -19.00 -15.13 1.89
N GLU A 92 -18.48 -15.79 2.92
CA GLU A 92 -18.03 -15.18 4.18
C GLU A 92 -16.74 -14.35 4.03
N LEU A 93 -15.92 -14.57 2.99
CA LEU A 93 -14.74 -13.72 2.71
C LEU A 93 -15.12 -12.39 2.04
N LEU A 94 -16.29 -12.32 1.40
CA LEU A 94 -16.83 -11.09 0.78
C LEU A 94 -17.55 -10.19 1.79
N LEU A 95 -18.01 -10.76 2.91
CA LEU A 95 -18.79 -10.07 3.94
C LEU A 95 -18.04 -9.89 5.28
N GLY A 96 -16.95 -10.64 5.52
CA GLY A 96 -16.02 -10.40 6.61
C GLY A 96 -15.26 -9.11 6.37
N GLU A 97 -15.67 -8.04 7.08
CA GLU A 97 -15.10 -6.69 7.02
C GLU A 97 -14.41 -6.38 5.68
N GLY A 98 -15.17 -6.21 4.59
CA GLY A 98 -14.64 -5.98 3.24
C GLY A 98 -13.58 -4.87 3.12
N SER A 99 -13.39 -4.08 4.17
CA SER A 99 -12.20 -3.25 4.38
C SER A 99 -10.87 -3.99 4.22
N GLU A 100 -10.72 -5.24 4.69
CA GLU A 100 -9.41 -5.89 4.79
C GLU A 100 -8.82 -6.25 3.42
N ALA A 101 -9.65 -6.76 2.51
CA ALA A 101 -9.25 -7.13 1.16
C ALA A 101 -8.77 -5.92 0.34
N PHE A 102 -9.31 -4.73 0.61
CA PHE A 102 -8.99 -3.49 -0.12
C PHE A 102 -8.09 -2.53 0.66
N LYS A 103 -7.55 -2.93 1.84
CA LYS A 103 -6.66 -2.08 2.68
C LYS A 103 -5.44 -1.54 1.94
N GLN A 104 -4.97 -2.26 0.91
CA GLN A 104 -3.78 -1.90 0.12
C GLN A 104 -4.11 -1.37 -1.28
N CYS A 105 -5.38 -1.25 -1.63
CA CYS A 105 -5.78 -0.62 -2.88
C CYS A 105 -5.63 0.90 -2.76
N ASP A 106 -5.10 1.52 -3.82
CA ASP A 106 -5.12 2.97 -3.89
C ASP A 106 -6.58 3.44 -3.94
N PRO A 107 -6.96 4.44 -3.12
CA PRO A 107 -8.31 4.96 -3.16
C PRO A 107 -8.57 5.64 -4.51
N PHE A 108 -9.80 5.59 -4.99
CA PHE A 108 -10.16 6.36 -6.17
C PHE A 108 -10.18 7.85 -5.82
N VAL A 109 -9.38 8.65 -6.50
CA VAL A 109 -9.25 10.09 -6.25
C VAL A 109 -9.61 10.87 -7.51
N PHE A 110 -10.46 11.89 -7.37
CA PHE A 110 -10.82 12.75 -8.48
C PHE A 110 -11.01 14.21 -8.03
N PRO A 111 -10.57 15.20 -8.82
CA PRO A 111 -10.89 16.60 -8.57
C PRO A 111 -12.35 16.88 -8.90
N CYS A 112 -13.01 17.68 -8.06
CA CYS A 112 -14.35 18.20 -8.28
C CYS A 112 -14.38 19.09 -9.53
N VAL A 113 -15.39 18.93 -10.38
CA VAL A 113 -15.57 19.70 -11.62
C VAL A 113 -15.81 21.20 -11.38
N GLN A 114 -16.29 21.59 -10.18
CA GLN A 114 -16.61 22.98 -9.85
C GLN A 114 -15.57 23.68 -8.97
N CYS A 115 -15.08 23.01 -7.91
CA CYS A 115 -14.23 23.64 -6.91
C CYS A 115 -12.80 23.11 -6.87
N ASP A 116 -12.44 22.21 -7.80
CA ASP A 116 -11.14 21.53 -7.93
C ASP A 116 -10.63 20.80 -6.67
N THR A 117 -11.47 20.71 -5.63
CA THR A 117 -11.13 19.99 -4.40
C THR A 117 -11.05 18.50 -4.70
N LEU A 118 -9.98 17.85 -4.22
CA LEU A 118 -9.78 16.41 -4.36
C LEU A 118 -10.76 15.64 -3.48
N ASN A 119 -11.56 14.79 -4.12
CA ASN A 119 -12.46 13.85 -3.46
C ASN A 119 -11.80 12.47 -3.42
N PHE A 120 -11.93 11.80 -2.28
CA PHE A 120 -11.39 10.47 -2.03
C PHE A 120 -12.56 9.51 -1.88
N TRP A 121 -12.54 8.43 -2.65
CA TRP A 121 -13.59 7.43 -2.66
C TRP A 121 -12.96 6.05 -2.39
N ASN A 122 -13.11 5.60 -1.14
CA ASN A 122 -12.60 4.33 -0.62
C ASN A 122 -13.71 3.40 -0.10
N ALA A 123 -14.96 3.88 -0.02
CA ALA A 123 -16.11 3.12 0.43
C ALA A 123 -17.40 3.68 -0.22
N PRO A 124 -18.46 2.86 -0.38
CA PRO A 124 -19.73 3.32 -0.95
C PRO A 124 -20.40 4.41 -0.09
N PHE A 125 -20.17 4.39 1.22
CA PHE A 125 -20.68 5.36 2.18
C PHE A 125 -19.59 5.77 3.17
N ILE A 126 -19.62 7.03 3.58
CA ILE A 126 -18.81 7.59 4.68
C ILE A 126 -19.74 7.73 5.88
N PHE A 127 -19.36 7.14 7.00
CA PHE A 127 -20.08 7.27 8.27
C PHE A 127 -19.43 8.37 9.11
N ASN A 128 -20.21 9.38 9.50
CA ASN A 128 -19.75 10.42 10.43
C ASN A 128 -19.97 9.97 11.88
N GLU A 129 -19.28 10.63 12.82
CA GLU A 129 -19.46 10.42 14.27
C GLU A 129 -20.91 10.64 14.72
N ASP A 130 -21.64 11.52 14.03
CA ASP A 130 -23.06 11.82 14.26
C ASP A 130 -24.03 10.70 13.82
N LYS A 131 -23.52 9.51 13.49
CA LYS A 131 -24.27 8.36 12.94
C LYS A 131 -24.98 8.63 11.61
N THR A 132 -24.68 9.75 10.95
CA THR A 132 -25.14 10.02 9.59
C THR A 132 -24.23 9.31 8.59
N CYS A 133 -24.80 8.72 7.55
CA CYS A 133 -24.05 8.23 6.40
C CYS A 133 -24.20 9.18 5.21
N ILE A 134 -23.12 9.41 4.49
CA ILE A 134 -23.09 10.24 3.27
C ILE A 134 -22.45 9.43 2.16
N SER A 135 -23.09 9.38 0.99
CA SER A 135 -22.46 8.81 -0.19
C SER A 135 -21.49 9.83 -0.82
N PRO A 136 -20.23 9.45 -1.12
CA PRO A 136 -19.29 10.31 -1.87
C PRO A 136 -19.82 10.78 -3.22
N LEU A 137 -20.81 10.07 -3.78
CA LEU A 137 -21.47 10.43 -5.04
C LEU A 137 -22.43 11.63 -4.91
N LEU A 138 -22.97 11.86 -3.73
CA LEU A 138 -24.02 12.87 -3.51
C LEU A 138 -23.48 14.21 -3.04
N ARG A 139 -22.25 14.25 -2.52
CA ARG A 139 -21.68 15.49 -1.98
C ARG A 139 -20.18 15.54 -2.18
N CYS A 140 -19.70 16.67 -2.67
CA CYS A 140 -18.26 16.97 -2.66
C CYS A 140 -17.73 17.07 -1.22
N LYS A 141 -16.47 16.68 -1.01
CA LYS A 141 -15.73 16.87 0.25
C LYS A 141 -15.74 18.33 0.72
N ASN A 142 -15.75 19.28 -0.21
CA ASN A 142 -15.88 20.70 0.12
C ASN A 142 -17.32 21.02 0.54
N VAL A 143 -17.52 21.35 1.82
CA VAL A 143 -18.83 21.67 2.44
C VAL A 143 -19.55 22.82 1.73
N ASN A 144 -18.79 23.76 1.16
CA ASN A 144 -19.30 24.96 0.49
C ASN A 144 -19.59 24.73 -1.01
N CYS A 145 -19.28 23.55 -1.54
CA CYS A 145 -19.53 23.20 -2.93
C CYS A 145 -20.90 22.51 -3.07
N SER A 146 -21.70 22.96 -4.04
CA SER A 146 -23.03 22.40 -4.31
C SER A 146 -23.04 21.34 -5.43
N SER A 147 -21.91 21.07 -6.09
CA SER A 147 -21.83 20.01 -7.10
C SER A 147 -22.00 18.63 -6.48
N GLN A 148 -22.78 17.76 -7.12
CA GLN A 148 -22.83 16.35 -6.80
C GLN A 148 -22.01 15.55 -7.81
N PRO A 149 -21.05 14.73 -7.38
CA PRO A 149 -20.27 13.90 -8.31
C PRO A 149 -21.14 12.99 -9.21
N ILE A 150 -22.32 12.58 -8.74
CA ILE A 150 -23.30 11.79 -9.51
C ILE A 150 -23.81 12.52 -10.77
N ASP A 151 -23.83 13.86 -10.80
CA ASP A 151 -24.23 14.61 -12.00
C ASP A 151 -23.17 14.51 -13.11
N HIS A 152 -21.97 14.05 -12.77
CA HIS A 152 -20.81 13.96 -13.64
C HIS A 152 -20.34 12.50 -13.82
N VAL A 153 -21.26 11.53 -13.93
CA VAL A 153 -20.92 10.09 -14.07
C VAL A 153 -19.95 9.81 -15.23
N VAL A 154 -20.11 10.47 -16.38
CA VAL A 154 -19.22 10.28 -17.53
C VAL A 154 -17.78 10.69 -17.20
N TYR A 155 -17.62 11.79 -16.47
CA TYR A 155 -16.31 12.25 -16.02
C TYR A 155 -15.69 11.26 -15.02
N LEU A 156 -16.47 10.78 -14.04
CA LEU A 156 -16.01 9.79 -13.08
C LEU A 156 -15.60 8.48 -13.77
N ARG A 157 -16.41 7.99 -14.71
CA ARG A 157 -16.11 6.79 -15.50
C ARG A 157 -14.81 6.96 -16.29
N ASN A 158 -14.62 8.09 -16.97
CA ASN A 158 -13.40 8.36 -17.72
C ASN A 158 -12.18 8.41 -16.80
N ARG A 159 -12.31 8.99 -15.59
CA ARG A 159 -11.23 9.01 -14.60
C ARG A 159 -10.88 7.62 -14.09
N LEU A 160 -11.88 6.79 -13.81
CA LEU A 160 -11.67 5.39 -13.41
C LEU A 160 -10.95 4.58 -14.48
N THR A 161 -11.24 4.81 -15.77
CA THR A 161 -10.56 4.09 -16.87
C THR A 161 -9.14 4.58 -17.16
N LEU A 162 -8.77 5.75 -16.67
CA LEU A 162 -7.45 6.37 -16.92
C LEU A 162 -6.48 6.21 -15.73
N MET A 163 -6.95 5.67 -14.60
CA MET A 163 -6.10 5.24 -13.48
C MET A 163 -5.49 3.87 -13.78
#